data_AF-A0A916X2G8-F1
#
_entry.id   AF-A0A916X2G8-F1
#
_cell.length_a   1.000
_cell.length_b   1.000
_cell.length_c   1.000
_cell.angle_alpha   90.00
_cell.angle_beta   90.00
_cell.angle_gamma   90.00
#
_symmetry.space_group_name_H-M   'P 1'
#
loop_
_entity.id
_entity.type
_entity.pdbx_description
1 polymer ?
#
loop_
_entity_poly.entity_id
_entity_poly.type
_entity_poly.pdbx_seq_one_letter_code
_entity_poly.pdbx_strand_id
1 'polypeptide(L)'
;MSRSDSPDTDPRDQIIEELQDMLLAAILDGETIQAQLEEKHRLEVKTLKLRMLTDELTNQKAMTERMNLVGEKIRSLAETAKEVVKSQKDGTTTASASSSIKEMALQIQQMQSLLAQTLSGGPPKPLLSEVLERWKKAKLKQDVAAKNVNGQINRIRNFIDFCGDRPLNKYKFLDFQEYANLLVHVPANWSRRPEMRDGTLQEAADHNNGLPPKRRHETFTETTISEKYLSPLKSIFRDMAGQHDFPNPFVGVAVRISTEARESVERNSLSTDELNVWFRSAAHEKRPDLKWLPLLATLTGARLAELLFLQGKDIIEVTPGRWAADLTKPLENEEGEEEERKTKNRGSKRLFALHSALIEAGFMRYVASRGQVQA
;
A
#
# COMPACT_ATOMS: atom_id res chain seq x y z
N MET A 1 -76.20 -11.61 34.03
CA MET A 1 -75.59 -10.33 33.58
C MET A 1 -74.15 -10.61 33.20
N SER A 2 -73.83 -10.24 31.97
CA SER A 2 -72.56 -10.20 31.25
C SER A 2 -71.33 -10.94 31.80
N ARG A 3 -70.88 -11.94 31.02
CA ARG A 3 -69.45 -12.24 30.85
C ARG A 3 -68.77 -11.01 30.24
N SER A 4 -67.59 -10.68 30.71
CA SER A 4 -66.58 -9.94 29.95
C SER A 4 -65.23 -10.56 30.29
N ASP A 5 -64.95 -11.70 29.66
CA ASP A 5 -63.61 -12.24 29.56
C ASP A 5 -62.79 -11.21 28.76
N SER A 6 -61.91 -10.49 29.44
CA SER A 6 -60.80 -9.82 28.78
C SER A 6 -59.94 -10.91 28.14
N PRO A 7 -59.53 -10.78 26.86
CA PRO A 7 -58.66 -11.78 26.26
C PRO A 7 -57.34 -11.79 27.04
N ASP A 8 -57.06 -12.93 27.67
CA ASP A 8 -55.78 -13.24 28.30
C ASP A 8 -54.74 -13.23 27.19
N THR A 9 -54.06 -12.10 27.00
CA THR A 9 -53.03 -11.94 25.97
C THR A 9 -51.91 -12.91 26.29
N ASP A 10 -51.67 -13.88 25.41
CA ASP A 10 -50.61 -14.88 25.61
C ASP A 10 -49.28 -14.14 25.83
N PRO A 11 -48.53 -14.41 26.90
CA PRO A 11 -47.24 -13.77 27.14
C PRO A 11 -46.25 -13.94 25.97
N ARG A 12 -46.45 -14.95 25.11
CA ARG A 12 -45.70 -15.11 23.86
C ARG A 12 -46.03 -14.03 22.82
N ASP A 13 -47.28 -13.58 22.74
CA ASP A 13 -47.70 -12.53 21.80
C ASP A 13 -47.12 -11.18 22.21
N GLN A 14 -47.03 -10.90 23.53
CA GLN A 14 -46.35 -9.70 24.05
C GLN A 14 -44.85 -9.70 23.74
N ILE A 15 -44.18 -10.84 23.90
CA ILE A 15 -42.75 -10.98 23.54
C ILE A 15 -42.54 -10.79 22.03
N ILE A 16 -43.46 -11.31 21.20
CA ILE A 16 -43.39 -11.14 19.75
C ILE A 16 -43.54 -9.66 19.37
N GLU A 17 -44.46 -8.93 20.00
CA GLU A 17 -44.67 -7.50 19.78
C GLU A 17 -43.43 -6.67 20.18
N GLU A 18 -42.85 -6.94 21.37
CA GLU A 18 -41.60 -6.28 21.80
C GLU A 18 -40.43 -6.57 20.84
N LEU A 19 -40.30 -7.82 20.36
CA LEU A 19 -39.26 -8.18 19.40
C LEU A 19 -39.47 -7.51 18.03
N GLN A 20 -40.71 -7.33 17.60
CA GLN A 20 -41.04 -6.61 16.37
C GLN A 20 -40.71 -5.12 16.48
N ASP A 21 -41.01 -4.49 17.62
CA ASP A 21 -40.66 -3.10 17.89
C ASP A 21 -39.14 -2.90 17.95
N MET A 22 -38.41 -3.81 18.62
CA MET A 22 -36.95 -3.80 18.63
C MET A 22 -36.35 -3.97 17.23
N LEU A 23 -36.94 -4.84 16.41
CA LEU A 23 -36.50 -5.04 15.02
C LEU A 23 -36.74 -3.80 14.16
N LEU A 24 -37.91 -3.16 14.30
CA LEU A 24 -38.23 -1.91 13.60
C LEU A 24 -37.29 -0.78 14.00
N ALA A 25 -37.00 -0.64 15.30
CA ALA A 25 -36.02 0.33 15.80
C ALA A 25 -34.62 0.07 15.22
N ALA A 26 -34.18 -1.20 15.19
CA ALA A 26 -32.88 -1.57 14.61
C ALA A 26 -32.80 -1.31 13.09
N ILE A 27 -33.90 -1.48 12.35
CA ILE A 27 -33.97 -1.16 10.93
C ILE A 27 -33.85 0.35 10.70
N LEU A 28 -34.60 1.16 11.46
CA LEU A 28 -34.55 2.64 11.38
C LEU A 28 -33.16 3.19 11.74
N ASP A 29 -32.52 2.61 12.76
CA ASP A 29 -31.14 2.94 13.12
C ASP A 29 -30.17 2.56 12.00
N GLY A 30 -30.37 1.39 11.37
CA GLY A 30 -29.61 0.93 10.21
C GLY A 30 -29.71 1.88 9.02
N GLU A 31 -30.91 2.35 8.67
CA GLU A 31 -31.14 3.34 7.62
C GLU A 31 -30.46 4.67 7.92
N THR A 32 -30.53 5.12 9.18
CA THR A 32 -29.87 6.35 9.64
C THR A 32 -28.35 6.24 9.52
N ILE A 33 -27.76 5.12 9.95
CA ILE A 33 -26.33 4.84 9.82
C ILE A 33 -25.92 4.82 8.35
N GLN A 34 -26.71 4.19 7.49
CA GLN A 34 -26.45 4.13 6.05
C GLN A 34 -26.45 5.52 5.42
N ALA A 35 -27.45 6.35 5.73
CA ALA A 35 -27.50 7.74 5.27
C ALA A 35 -26.29 8.57 5.75
N GLN A 36 -25.86 8.38 7.00
CA GLN A 36 -24.64 9.02 7.52
C GLN A 36 -23.38 8.55 6.80
N LEU A 37 -23.29 7.26 6.45
CA LEU A 37 -22.16 6.70 5.71
C LEU A 37 -22.09 7.25 4.28
N GLU A 38 -23.23 7.34 3.60
CA GLU A 38 -23.35 7.95 2.26
C GLU A 38 -22.97 9.44 2.28
N GLU A 39 -23.43 10.18 3.30
CA GLU A 39 -23.09 11.58 3.47
C GLU A 39 -21.59 11.77 3.73
N LYS A 40 -21.01 10.93 4.59
CA LYS A 40 -19.56 10.91 4.83
C LYS A 40 -18.80 10.64 3.54
N HIS A 41 -19.21 9.64 2.76
CA HIS A 41 -18.59 9.33 1.48
C HIS A 41 -18.68 10.51 0.49
N ARG A 42 -19.84 11.17 0.43
CA ARG A 42 -20.04 12.38 -0.39
C ARG A 42 -19.09 13.50 0.02
N LEU A 43 -18.92 13.73 1.32
CA LEU A 43 -17.98 14.73 1.85
C LEU A 43 -16.52 14.38 1.57
N GLU A 44 -16.14 13.10 1.65
CA GLU A 44 -14.81 12.62 1.28
C GLU A 44 -14.51 12.90 -0.20
N VAL A 45 -15.45 12.59 -1.11
CA VAL A 45 -15.33 12.89 -2.54
C VAL A 45 -15.23 14.40 -2.78
N LYS A 46 -16.04 15.21 -2.10
CA LYS A 46 -15.97 16.68 -2.21
C LYS A 46 -14.62 17.23 -1.74
N THR A 47 -14.11 16.71 -0.63
CA THR A 47 -12.81 17.08 -0.07
C THR A 47 -11.68 16.73 -1.04
N LEU A 48 -11.74 15.56 -1.66
CA LEU A 48 -10.79 15.16 -2.71
C LEU A 48 -10.81 16.11 -3.91
N LYS A 49 -11.99 16.48 -4.40
CA LYS A 49 -12.14 17.46 -5.51
C LYS A 49 -11.53 18.82 -5.16
N LEU A 50 -11.81 19.34 -3.96
CA LEU A 50 -11.25 20.60 -3.50
C LEU A 50 -9.73 20.56 -3.39
N ARG A 51 -9.18 19.43 -2.93
CA ARG A 51 -7.73 19.23 -2.87
C ARG A 51 -7.09 19.25 -4.25
N MET A 52 -7.69 18.55 -5.23
CA MET A 52 -7.22 18.57 -6.61
C MET A 52 -7.22 19.99 -7.21
N LEU A 53 -8.30 20.75 -6.99
CA LEU A 53 -8.39 22.16 -7.42
C LEU A 53 -7.33 23.04 -6.77
N THR A 54 -7.06 22.81 -5.48
CA THR A 54 -6.03 23.53 -4.74
C THR A 54 -4.63 23.22 -5.30
N ASP A 55 -4.34 21.95 -5.57
CA ASP A 55 -3.08 21.51 -6.14
C ASP A 55 -2.87 22.11 -7.55
N GLU A 56 -3.92 22.12 -8.38
CA GLU A 56 -3.89 22.73 -9.72
C GLU A 56 -3.64 24.24 -9.67
N LEU A 57 -4.34 24.96 -8.78
CA LEU A 57 -4.14 26.39 -8.58
C LEU A 57 -2.72 26.71 -8.09
N THR A 58 -2.18 25.88 -7.19
CA THR A 58 -0.82 26.05 -6.67
C THR A 58 0.22 25.87 -7.78
N ASN A 59 0.03 24.86 -8.64
CA ASN A 59 0.87 24.64 -9.82
C ASN A 59 0.78 25.82 -10.81
N GLN A 60 -0.41 26.35 -11.06
CA GLN A 60 -0.59 27.52 -11.92
C GLN A 60 0.09 28.77 -11.36
N LYS A 61 -0.03 29.04 -10.06
CA LYS A 61 0.63 30.17 -9.40
C LYS A 61 2.16 30.05 -9.48
N ALA A 62 2.71 28.88 -9.15
CA ALA A 62 4.14 28.63 -9.24
C ALA A 62 4.66 28.79 -10.68
N MET A 63 3.89 28.36 -11.68
CA MET A 63 4.25 28.56 -13.09
C MET A 63 4.21 30.04 -13.48
N THR A 64 3.19 30.77 -13.03
CA THR A 64 3.01 32.20 -13.32
C THR A 64 4.15 33.04 -12.71
N GLU A 65 4.52 32.79 -11.44
CA GLU A 65 5.64 33.47 -10.79
C GLU A 65 6.96 33.25 -11.53
N ARG A 66 7.21 32.00 -11.95
CA ARG A 66 8.42 31.69 -12.73
C ARG A 66 8.40 32.36 -14.10
N MET A 67 7.25 32.40 -14.78
CA MET A 67 7.10 33.08 -16.07
C MET A 67 7.30 34.59 -15.95
N ASN A 68 6.84 35.21 -14.86
CA ASN A 68 7.07 36.62 -14.57
C ASN A 68 8.56 36.92 -14.38
N LEU A 69 9.28 36.07 -13.64
CA LEU A 69 10.73 36.20 -13.45
C LEU A 69 11.50 36.08 -14.78
N VAL A 70 11.07 35.16 -15.66
CA VAL A 70 11.61 35.07 -17.02
C VAL A 70 11.34 36.36 -17.80
N GLY A 71 10.11 36.89 -17.73
CA GLY A 71 9.73 38.14 -18.38
C GLY A 71 10.54 39.35 -17.90
N GLU A 72 10.84 39.44 -16.60
CA GLU A 72 11.72 40.47 -16.04
C GLU A 72 13.14 40.39 -16.60
N LYS A 73 13.71 39.20 -16.69
CA LYS A 73 15.04 39.00 -17.29
C LYS A 73 15.08 39.32 -18.78
N ILE A 74 14.01 39.00 -19.53
CA ILE A 74 13.90 39.38 -20.95
C ILE A 74 13.88 40.91 -21.08
N ARG A 75 13.14 41.61 -20.21
CA ARG A 75 13.10 43.07 -20.21
C ARG A 75 14.46 43.68 -19.86
N SER A 76 15.16 43.17 -18.86
CA SER A 76 16.50 43.68 -18.51
C SER A 76 17.49 43.48 -19.66
N LEU A 77 17.45 42.31 -20.32
CA LEU A 77 18.29 42.01 -21.48
C LEU A 77 18.01 42.98 -22.65
N ALA A 78 16.73 43.30 -22.89
CA ALA A 78 16.34 44.24 -23.93
C ALA A 78 16.86 45.66 -23.66
N GLU A 79 16.88 46.11 -22.39
CA GLU A 79 17.47 47.41 -22.03
C GLU A 79 19.00 47.41 -22.17
N THR A 80 19.69 46.36 -21.70
CA THR A 80 21.14 46.23 -21.92
C THR A 80 21.49 46.20 -23.42
N ALA A 81 20.67 45.55 -24.25
CA ALA A 81 20.84 45.56 -25.71
C ALA A 81 20.69 46.96 -26.32
N LYS A 82 19.71 47.75 -25.86
CA LYS A 82 19.54 49.15 -26.31
C LYS A 82 20.73 50.02 -25.94
N GLU A 83 21.29 49.87 -24.73
CA GLU A 83 22.46 50.62 -24.28
C GLU A 83 23.70 50.33 -25.13
N VAL A 84 23.91 49.06 -25.51
CA VAL A 84 25.02 48.65 -26.40
C VAL A 84 24.86 49.23 -27.81
N VAL A 85 23.66 49.23 -28.37
CA VAL A 85 23.38 49.83 -29.69
C VAL A 85 23.60 51.34 -29.66
N LYS A 86 23.22 52.01 -28.57
CA LYS A 86 23.42 53.46 -28.40
C LYS A 86 24.91 53.81 -28.29
N SER A 87 25.66 53.08 -27.46
CA SER A 87 27.10 53.29 -27.28
C SER A 87 27.93 52.97 -28.54
N GLN A 88 27.49 52.06 -29.40
CA GLN A 88 28.08 51.85 -30.72
C GLN A 88 27.82 53.02 -31.70
N LYS A 89 26.65 53.68 -31.63
CA LYS A 89 26.34 54.85 -32.47
C LYS A 89 27.12 56.11 -32.04
N ASP A 90 27.43 56.24 -30.76
CA ASP A 90 28.11 57.43 -30.19
C ASP A 90 29.64 57.41 -30.37
N GLY A 91 30.22 56.42 -31.07
CA GLY A 91 31.64 56.40 -31.47
C GLY A 91 32.65 56.08 -30.36
N THR A 92 32.21 55.87 -29.12
CA THR A 92 33.07 55.52 -27.98
C THR A 92 33.37 54.01 -27.96
N THR A 93 34.28 53.55 -28.81
CA THR A 93 34.68 52.12 -28.87
C THR A 93 36.04 51.97 -28.19
N THR A 94 36.21 51.18 -27.12
CA THR A 94 36.79 49.84 -27.29
C THR A 94 36.67 48.92 -26.04
N ALA A 95 36.60 49.46 -24.82
CA ALA A 95 36.53 48.65 -23.58
C ALA A 95 35.10 48.47 -23.02
N SER A 96 34.28 49.52 -23.04
CA SER A 96 32.92 49.51 -22.44
C SER A 96 31.93 48.66 -23.26
N ALA A 97 31.94 48.76 -24.59
CA ALA A 97 31.06 47.96 -25.44
C ALA A 97 31.38 46.45 -25.38
N SER A 98 32.66 46.08 -25.20
CA SER A 98 33.06 44.66 -25.10
C SER A 98 32.73 44.04 -23.74
N SER A 99 32.75 44.82 -22.64
CA SER A 99 32.23 44.37 -21.34
C SER A 99 30.71 44.19 -21.37
N SER A 100 29.96 45.12 -21.97
CA SER A 100 28.50 45.02 -22.05
C SER A 100 28.03 43.85 -22.94
N ILE A 101 28.76 43.51 -24.01
CA ILE A 101 28.49 42.30 -24.82
C ILE A 101 28.73 41.02 -24.01
N LYS A 102 29.80 40.96 -23.20
CA LYS A 102 30.06 39.82 -22.30
C LYS A 102 28.98 39.69 -21.22
N GLU A 103 28.51 40.80 -20.66
CA GLU A 103 27.39 40.82 -19.71
C GLU A 103 26.10 40.32 -20.35
N MET A 104 25.80 40.75 -21.58
CA MET A 104 24.64 40.27 -22.33
C MET A 104 24.70 38.76 -22.59
N ALA A 105 25.86 38.24 -23.01
CA ALA A 105 26.05 36.80 -23.22
C ALA A 105 25.83 36.00 -21.92
N LEU A 106 26.34 36.50 -20.79
CA LEU A 106 26.15 35.89 -19.47
C LEU A 106 24.67 35.92 -19.05
N GLN A 107 23.97 37.04 -19.28
CA GLN A 107 22.53 37.17 -18.99
C GLN A 107 21.70 36.21 -19.85
N ILE A 108 22.01 36.07 -21.14
CA ILE A 108 21.36 35.10 -22.03
C ILE A 108 21.52 33.68 -21.49
N GLN A 109 22.74 33.30 -21.10
CA GLN A 109 23.01 31.97 -20.55
C GLN A 109 22.27 31.72 -19.23
N GLN A 110 22.23 32.71 -18.34
CA GLN A 110 21.47 32.63 -17.09
C GLN A 110 19.96 32.55 -17.32
N MET A 111 19.44 33.26 -18.32
CA MET A 111 18.03 33.22 -18.70
C MET A 111 17.67 31.86 -19.32
N GLN A 112 18.49 31.33 -20.21
CA GLN A 112 18.34 29.98 -20.77
C GLN A 112 18.32 28.92 -19.66
N SER A 113 19.23 29.02 -18.69
CA SER A 113 19.25 28.14 -17.52
C SER A 113 17.98 28.24 -16.67
N LEU A 114 17.51 29.46 -16.38
CA LEU A 114 16.28 29.67 -15.61
C LEU A 114 15.03 29.16 -16.34
N LEU A 115 14.95 29.38 -17.66
CA LEU A 115 13.88 28.85 -18.52
C LEU A 115 13.89 27.32 -18.50
N ALA A 116 15.06 26.71 -18.69
CA ALA A 116 15.21 25.25 -18.64
C ALA A 116 14.80 24.69 -17.27
N GLN A 117 15.19 25.34 -16.17
CA GLN A 117 14.77 24.96 -14.82
C GLN A 117 13.26 25.10 -14.63
N THR A 118 12.67 26.19 -15.08
CA THR A 118 11.23 26.44 -14.99
C THR A 118 10.42 25.39 -15.72
N LEU A 119 10.77 25.13 -16.99
CA LEU A 119 10.13 24.13 -17.83
C LEU A 119 10.32 22.69 -17.31
N SER A 120 11.40 22.44 -16.57
CA SER A 120 11.69 21.15 -15.96
C SER A 120 11.19 21.01 -14.52
N GLY A 121 10.28 21.88 -14.05
CA GLY A 121 9.66 21.71 -12.72
C GLY A 121 10.39 22.41 -11.57
N GLY A 122 11.26 23.39 -11.86
CA GLY A 122 11.95 24.24 -10.89
C GLY A 122 13.37 23.76 -10.55
N PRO A 123 13.99 24.34 -9.50
CA PRO A 123 15.31 23.91 -9.04
C PRO A 123 15.29 22.44 -8.63
N PRO A 124 16.41 21.70 -8.79
CA PRO A 124 16.47 20.29 -8.43
C PRO A 124 16.20 20.13 -6.92
N LYS A 125 15.27 19.23 -6.59
CA LYS A 125 15.07 18.74 -5.22
C LYS A 125 16.12 17.68 -4.89
N PRO A 126 16.20 17.16 -3.65
CA PRO A 126 17.12 16.07 -3.33
C PRO A 126 16.93 14.85 -4.25
N LEU A 127 17.99 14.06 -4.40
CA LEU A 127 17.94 12.83 -5.19
C LEU A 127 16.98 11.82 -4.55
N LEU A 128 16.42 10.92 -5.37
CA LEU A 128 15.53 9.87 -4.87
C LEU A 128 16.29 8.94 -3.91
N SER A 129 17.55 8.61 -4.20
CA SER A 129 18.39 7.82 -3.30
C SER A 129 18.66 8.50 -1.95
N GLU A 130 18.89 9.82 -1.94
CA GLU A 130 19.17 10.61 -0.73
C GLU A 130 17.99 10.60 0.23
N VAL A 131 16.77 10.78 -0.29
CA VAL A 131 15.56 10.77 0.55
C VAL A 131 15.13 9.37 0.96
N LEU A 132 15.56 8.33 0.24
CA LEU A 132 15.16 6.95 0.47
C LEU A 132 15.55 6.46 1.87
N GLU A 133 16.75 6.80 2.35
CA GLU A 133 17.20 6.42 3.69
C GLU A 133 16.44 7.19 4.79
N ARG A 134 16.12 8.46 4.55
CA ARG A 134 15.27 9.23 5.48
C ARG A 134 13.85 8.67 5.52
N TRP A 135 13.31 8.30 4.37
CA TRP A 135 11.99 7.69 4.23
C TRP A 135 11.94 6.30 4.91
N LYS A 136 12.99 5.48 4.77
CA LYS A 136 13.16 4.22 5.51
C LYS A 136 13.06 4.43 7.02
N LYS A 137 13.83 5.38 7.56
CA LYS A 137 13.80 5.72 9.00
C LYS A 137 12.41 6.18 9.44
N ALA A 138 11.71 6.98 8.64
CA ALA A 138 10.35 7.41 8.93
C ALA A 138 9.36 6.23 8.94
N LYS A 139 9.44 5.31 7.98
CA LYS A 139 8.58 4.11 7.92
C LYS A 139 8.80 3.16 9.09
N LEU A 140 10.04 2.97 9.54
CA LEU A 140 10.34 2.11 10.69
C LEU A 140 9.73 2.67 12.00
N LYS A 141 9.56 3.99 12.11
CA LYS A 141 8.88 4.62 13.26
C LYS A 141 7.35 4.42 13.24
N GLN A 142 6.77 3.99 12.13
CA GLN A 142 5.32 3.74 11.98
C GLN A 142 4.92 2.30 12.33
N ASP A 143 5.75 1.59 13.11
CA ASP A 143 5.53 0.19 13.50
C ASP A 143 5.34 -0.78 12.30
N VAL A 144 5.93 -0.43 11.16
CA VAL A 144 5.94 -1.30 9.98
C VAL A 144 7.11 -2.26 10.10
N ALA A 145 6.83 -3.57 10.00
CA ALA A 145 7.85 -4.61 10.06
C ALA A 145 9.05 -4.33 9.15
N ALA A 146 10.27 -4.38 9.70
CA ALA A 146 11.50 -4.00 8.99
C ALA A 146 11.70 -4.77 7.67
N LYS A 147 11.29 -6.04 7.62
CA LYS A 147 11.30 -6.86 6.39
C LYS A 147 10.44 -6.25 5.28
N ASN A 148 9.27 -5.71 5.62
CA ASN A 148 8.39 -5.05 4.66
C ASN A 148 9.01 -3.74 4.16
N VAL A 149 9.52 -2.91 5.08
CA VAL A 149 10.20 -1.65 4.72
C VAL A 149 11.38 -1.94 3.80
N ASN A 150 12.27 -2.86 4.15
CA ASN A 150 13.41 -3.23 3.30
C ASN A 150 12.97 -3.75 1.92
N GLY A 151 11.86 -4.51 1.86
CA GLY A 151 11.24 -4.89 0.60
C GLY A 151 10.84 -3.68 -0.25
N GLN A 152 10.18 -2.69 0.33
CA GLN A 152 9.79 -1.46 -0.36
C GLN A 152 11.01 -0.66 -0.84
N ILE A 153 12.04 -0.54 0.00
CA ILE A 153 13.28 0.15 -0.36
C ILE A 153 13.96 -0.51 -1.56
N ASN A 154 14.06 -1.85 -1.57
CA ASN A 154 14.64 -2.56 -2.71
C ASN A 154 13.82 -2.36 -3.99
N ARG A 155 12.49 -2.25 -3.89
CA ARG A 155 11.63 -1.98 -5.05
C ARG A 155 11.82 -0.56 -5.60
N ILE A 156 12.07 0.41 -4.73
CA ILE A 156 12.42 1.78 -5.14
C ILE A 156 13.83 1.83 -5.75
N ARG A 157 14.80 1.07 -5.21
CA ARG A 157 16.12 0.93 -5.83
C ARG A 157 16.05 0.36 -7.23
N ASN A 158 15.26 -0.69 -7.44
CA ASN A 158 15.05 -1.22 -8.79
C ASN A 158 14.47 -0.19 -9.78
N PHE A 159 13.71 0.79 -9.30
CA PHE A 159 13.22 1.89 -10.13
C PHE A 159 14.33 2.92 -10.42
N ILE A 160 15.17 3.22 -9.42
CA ILE A 160 16.38 4.03 -9.61
C ILE A 160 17.32 3.38 -10.64
N ASP A 161 17.53 2.07 -10.57
CA ASP A 161 18.38 1.34 -11.52
C ASP A 161 17.82 1.41 -12.95
N PHE A 162 16.49 1.48 -13.11
CA PHE A 162 15.82 1.58 -14.41
C PHE A 162 15.85 3.00 -15.00
N CYS A 163 15.45 4.02 -14.23
CA CYS A 163 15.33 5.40 -14.73
C CYS A 163 16.59 6.26 -14.48
N GLY A 164 17.54 5.77 -13.69
CA GLY A 164 18.63 6.55 -13.13
C GLY A 164 18.21 7.35 -11.89
N ASP A 165 19.18 7.67 -11.04
CA ASP A 165 18.94 8.48 -9.84
C ASP A 165 18.84 9.96 -10.20
N ARG A 166 17.62 10.47 -10.24
CA ARG A 166 17.30 11.86 -10.56
C ARG A 166 16.74 12.61 -9.35
N PRO A 167 16.80 13.95 -9.35
CA PRO A 167 16.06 14.76 -8.39
C PRO A 167 14.56 14.45 -8.40
N LEU A 168 13.92 14.47 -7.22
CA LEU A 168 12.51 14.10 -7.05
C LEU A 168 11.54 14.81 -8.02
N ASN A 169 11.77 16.10 -8.29
CA ASN A 169 10.92 16.90 -9.19
C ASN A 169 11.22 16.71 -10.68
N LYS A 170 12.12 15.78 -11.05
CA LYS A 170 12.52 15.52 -12.44
C LYS A 170 11.98 14.21 -12.99
N TYR A 171 11.34 13.39 -12.14
CA TYR A 171 10.56 12.24 -12.60
C TYR A 171 9.20 12.70 -13.14
N LYS A 172 8.84 12.18 -14.31
CA LYS A 172 7.58 12.45 -15.00
C LYS A 172 6.70 11.21 -14.96
N PHE A 173 5.41 11.39 -15.23
CA PHE A 173 4.46 10.28 -15.34
C PHE A 173 4.95 9.17 -16.29
N LEU A 174 5.56 9.53 -17.41
CA LEU A 174 6.06 8.59 -18.41
C LEU A 174 7.12 7.62 -17.85
N ASP A 175 8.01 8.08 -16.95
CA ASP A 175 9.02 7.22 -16.32
C ASP A 175 8.36 6.04 -15.59
N PHE A 176 7.23 6.29 -14.90
CA PHE A 176 6.47 5.25 -14.19
C PHE A 176 5.68 4.36 -15.13
N GLN A 177 5.19 4.90 -16.24
CA GLN A 177 4.48 4.13 -17.25
C GLN A 177 5.42 3.18 -17.99
N GLU A 178 6.61 3.65 -18.38
CA GLU A 178 7.65 2.82 -18.99
C GLU A 178 8.14 1.74 -18.01
N TYR A 179 8.30 2.09 -16.73
CA TYR A 179 8.63 1.10 -15.71
C TYR A 179 7.56 0.02 -15.56
N ALA A 180 6.27 0.39 -15.56
CA ALA A 180 5.17 -0.58 -15.53
C ALA A 180 5.17 -1.49 -16.77
N ASN A 181 5.48 -0.96 -17.95
CA ASN A 181 5.59 -1.75 -19.18
C ASN A 181 6.73 -2.76 -19.08
N LEU A 182 7.90 -2.38 -18.55
CA LEU A 182 9.01 -3.31 -18.31
C LEU A 182 8.60 -4.45 -17.36
N LEU A 183 7.95 -4.11 -16.24
CA LEU A 183 7.66 -5.06 -15.16
C LEU A 183 6.80 -6.26 -15.61
N VAL A 184 6.00 -6.10 -16.67
CA VAL A 184 5.17 -7.17 -17.24
C VAL A 184 6.01 -8.31 -17.84
N HIS A 185 7.22 -8.02 -18.29
CA HIS A 185 8.13 -9.00 -18.89
C HIS A 185 9.08 -9.65 -17.87
N VAL A 186 9.15 -9.11 -16.65
CA VAL A 186 10.08 -9.60 -15.63
C VAL A 186 9.60 -10.93 -15.04
N PRO A 187 10.47 -11.96 -14.97
CA PRO A 187 10.16 -13.22 -14.32
C PRO A 187 9.77 -13.10 -12.84
N ALA A 188 8.75 -13.86 -12.46
CA ALA A 188 8.48 -14.15 -11.07
C ALA A 188 9.71 -14.79 -10.39
N ASN A 189 9.98 -14.35 -9.17
CA ASN A 189 11.14 -14.77 -8.39
C ASN A 189 12.50 -14.56 -9.08
N TRP A 190 12.63 -13.59 -10.00
CA TRP A 190 13.89 -13.30 -10.70
C TRP A 190 15.10 -13.19 -9.75
N SER A 191 14.94 -12.53 -8.60
CA SER A 191 16.01 -12.33 -7.61
C SER A 191 16.42 -13.61 -6.86
N ARG A 192 15.76 -14.74 -7.10
CA ARG A 192 16.13 -16.06 -6.54
C ARG A 192 16.77 -16.97 -7.57
N ARG A 193 16.81 -16.54 -8.83
CA ARG A 193 17.29 -17.33 -9.96
C ARG A 193 18.77 -16.99 -10.21
N PRO A 194 19.69 -17.96 -10.14
CA PRO A 194 21.13 -17.71 -10.28
C PRO A 194 21.49 -16.94 -11.55
N GLU A 195 20.75 -17.15 -12.64
CA GLU A 195 21.01 -16.57 -13.96
C GLU A 195 20.68 -15.08 -14.04
N MET A 196 19.89 -14.55 -13.09
CA MET A 196 19.32 -13.20 -13.14
C MET A 196 19.46 -12.42 -11.83
N ARG A 197 19.86 -13.08 -10.74
CA ARG A 197 19.84 -12.48 -9.39
C ARG A 197 20.72 -11.25 -9.27
N ASP A 198 21.86 -11.25 -9.95
CA ASP A 198 22.88 -10.22 -9.81
C ASP A 198 22.74 -9.11 -10.88
N GLY A 199 21.70 -9.20 -11.73
CA GLY A 199 21.40 -8.23 -12.79
C GLY A 199 20.26 -7.25 -12.43
N THR A 200 19.94 -6.38 -13.38
CA THR A 200 18.81 -5.44 -13.27
C THR A 200 17.48 -6.09 -13.67
N LEU A 201 16.36 -5.41 -13.39
CA LEU A 201 15.05 -5.85 -13.91
C LEU A 201 15.00 -5.86 -15.44
N GLN A 202 15.70 -4.91 -16.08
CA GLN A 202 15.79 -4.84 -17.54
C GLN A 202 16.47 -6.09 -18.09
N GLU A 203 17.64 -6.43 -17.54
CA GLU A 203 18.38 -7.64 -17.93
C GLU A 203 17.58 -8.92 -17.66
N ALA A 204 16.85 -8.99 -16.54
CA ALA A 204 16.00 -10.13 -16.23
C ALA A 204 14.83 -10.28 -17.22
N ALA A 205 14.22 -9.17 -17.64
CA ALA A 205 13.17 -9.17 -18.66
C ALA A 205 13.73 -9.57 -20.03
N ASP A 206 14.87 -8.99 -20.43
CA ASP A 206 15.52 -9.26 -21.72
C ASP A 206 15.98 -10.72 -21.81
N HIS A 207 16.58 -11.24 -20.74
CA HIS A 207 16.95 -12.65 -20.64
C HIS A 207 15.73 -13.55 -20.84
N ASN A 208 14.62 -13.28 -20.14
CA ASN A 208 13.42 -14.09 -20.25
C ASN A 208 12.77 -14.00 -21.64
N ASN A 209 12.74 -12.81 -22.24
CA ASN A 209 12.21 -12.60 -23.59
C ASN A 209 13.06 -13.30 -24.65
N GLY A 210 14.38 -13.39 -24.43
CA GLY A 210 15.32 -14.12 -25.30
C GLY A 210 15.17 -15.64 -25.23
N LEU A 211 14.53 -16.20 -24.20
CA LEU A 211 14.28 -17.64 -24.11
C LEU A 211 13.20 -18.07 -25.12
N PRO A 212 13.30 -19.30 -25.68
CA PRO A 212 12.23 -19.90 -26.47
C PRO A 212 10.91 -19.89 -25.69
N PRO A 213 9.73 -19.67 -26.31
CA PRO A 213 8.46 -19.50 -25.62
C PRO A 213 8.15 -20.57 -24.56
N LYS A 214 8.45 -21.84 -24.85
CA LYS A 214 8.23 -22.98 -23.92
C LYS A 214 9.15 -23.00 -22.70
N ARG A 215 10.27 -22.26 -22.74
CA ARG A 215 11.27 -22.17 -21.67
C ARG A 215 11.20 -20.87 -20.88
N ARG A 216 10.33 -19.94 -21.28
CA ARG A 216 10.13 -18.67 -20.57
C ARG A 216 9.58 -18.94 -19.18
N HIS A 217 10.05 -18.15 -18.23
CA HIS A 217 9.53 -18.15 -16.88
C HIS A 217 8.24 -17.32 -16.81
N GLU A 218 7.34 -17.75 -15.92
CA GLU A 218 6.15 -16.99 -15.57
C GLU A 218 6.56 -15.59 -15.08
N THR A 219 5.90 -14.55 -15.56
CA THR A 219 6.19 -13.15 -15.23
C THR A 219 5.37 -12.65 -14.05
N PHE A 220 5.58 -11.39 -13.64
CA PHE A 220 4.79 -10.78 -12.58
C PHE A 220 3.31 -10.71 -12.90
N THR A 221 2.50 -10.85 -11.85
CA THR A 221 1.06 -10.59 -11.93
C THR A 221 0.76 -9.10 -11.83
N GLU A 222 -0.40 -8.68 -12.33
CA GLU A 222 -0.88 -7.29 -12.19
C GLU A 222 -0.83 -6.82 -10.72
N THR A 223 -1.33 -7.64 -9.80
CA THR A 223 -1.30 -7.34 -8.36
C THR A 223 0.12 -7.19 -7.84
N THR A 224 1.07 -7.98 -8.34
CA THR A 224 2.48 -7.85 -7.95
C THR A 224 3.05 -6.51 -8.41
N ILE A 225 2.78 -6.11 -9.66
CA ILE A 225 3.22 -4.83 -10.23
C ILE A 225 2.61 -3.67 -9.44
N SER A 226 1.29 -3.66 -9.27
CA SER A 226 0.56 -2.60 -8.56
C SER A 226 0.98 -2.49 -7.08
N GLU A 227 0.89 -3.59 -6.33
CA GLU A 227 1.03 -3.57 -4.86
C GLU A 227 2.49 -3.61 -4.38
N LYS A 228 3.41 -4.22 -5.14
CA LYS A 228 4.80 -4.39 -4.70
C LYS A 228 5.77 -3.43 -5.34
N TYR A 229 5.53 -2.98 -6.57
CA TYR A 229 6.45 -2.09 -7.28
C TYR A 229 5.93 -0.67 -7.35
N LEU A 230 4.68 -0.45 -7.78
CA LEU A 230 4.13 0.89 -7.95
C LEU A 230 3.66 1.52 -6.62
N SER A 231 3.08 0.75 -5.70
CA SER A 231 2.59 1.26 -4.41
C SER A 231 3.69 1.93 -3.54
N PRO A 232 4.90 1.36 -3.40
CA PRO A 232 6.00 2.05 -2.72
C PRO A 232 6.39 3.37 -3.37
N LEU A 233 6.44 3.43 -4.71
CA LEU A 233 6.74 4.65 -5.46
C LEU A 233 5.66 5.72 -5.21
N LYS A 234 4.39 5.35 -5.31
CA LYS A 234 3.27 6.25 -4.97
C LYS A 234 3.40 6.80 -3.55
N SER A 235 3.78 5.95 -2.58
CA SER A 235 3.95 6.37 -1.19
C SER A 235 5.11 7.35 -1.02
N ILE A 236 6.31 7.05 -1.53
CA ILE A 236 7.46 7.95 -1.34
C ILE A 236 7.25 9.28 -2.06
N PHE A 237 6.73 9.29 -3.29
CA PHE A 237 6.47 10.54 -4.02
C PHE A 237 5.38 11.38 -3.37
N ARG A 238 4.32 10.78 -2.82
CA ARG A 238 3.32 11.51 -2.03
C ARG A 238 3.95 12.16 -0.80
N ASP A 239 4.73 11.39 -0.03
CA ASP A 239 5.31 11.87 1.22
C ASP A 239 6.37 12.97 0.96
N MET A 240 7.16 12.83 -0.12
CA MET A 240 8.20 13.79 -0.50
C MET A 240 7.66 15.03 -1.18
N ALA A 241 6.60 14.92 -2.00
CA ALA A 241 5.95 16.09 -2.61
C ALA A 241 5.50 17.10 -1.56
N GLY A 242 4.91 16.63 -0.46
CA GLY A 242 4.51 17.48 0.67
C GLY A 242 5.70 18.06 1.46
N GLN A 243 6.82 17.35 1.57
CA GLN A 243 7.99 17.81 2.35
C GLN A 243 8.91 18.76 1.58
N HIS A 244 8.97 18.60 0.26
CA HIS A 244 9.91 19.32 -0.59
C HIS A 244 9.24 20.28 -1.56
N ASP A 245 7.92 20.44 -1.47
CA ASP A 245 7.12 21.38 -2.26
C ASP A 245 7.39 21.22 -3.78
N PHE A 246 6.96 20.07 -4.31
CA PHE A 246 6.95 19.80 -5.73
C PHE A 246 5.69 19.02 -6.14
N PRO A 247 5.25 19.11 -7.41
CA PRO A 247 4.07 18.41 -7.88
C PRO A 247 4.26 16.90 -7.84
N ASN A 248 3.33 16.18 -7.20
CA ASN A 248 3.37 14.72 -7.18
C ASN A 248 3.02 14.14 -8.57
N PRO A 249 3.88 13.31 -9.19
CA PRO A 249 3.66 12.77 -10.54
C PRO A 249 2.49 11.77 -10.65
N PHE A 250 1.88 11.37 -9.53
CA PHE A 250 0.74 10.44 -9.49
C PHE A 250 -0.63 11.13 -9.28
N VAL A 251 -0.69 12.47 -9.19
CA VAL A 251 -1.95 13.18 -9.00
C VAL A 251 -2.70 13.33 -10.32
N GLY A 252 -3.98 12.96 -10.35
CA GLY A 252 -4.84 13.09 -11.53
C GLY A 252 -4.54 12.11 -12.68
N VAL A 253 -3.58 11.20 -12.49
CA VAL A 253 -3.14 10.24 -13.50
C VAL A 253 -2.93 8.86 -12.89
N ALA A 254 -3.30 7.81 -13.63
CA ALA A 254 -3.13 6.43 -13.20
C ALA A 254 -2.21 5.70 -14.17
N VAL A 255 -1.14 5.09 -13.62
CA VAL A 255 -0.27 4.19 -14.37
C VAL A 255 -1.09 2.98 -14.80
N ARG A 256 -1.10 2.70 -16.10
CA ARG A 256 -1.82 1.55 -16.68
C ARG A 256 -0.89 0.35 -16.72
N ILE A 257 -1.35 -0.80 -16.26
CA ILE A 257 -0.62 -2.06 -16.38
C ILE A 257 -1.16 -2.77 -17.62
N SER A 258 -0.27 -3.26 -18.49
CA SER A 258 -0.67 -3.97 -19.70
C SER A 258 -1.43 -5.26 -19.36
N THR A 259 -2.38 -5.65 -20.21
CA THR A 259 -3.09 -6.94 -20.13
C THR A 259 -2.17 -8.13 -20.38
N GLU A 260 -0.94 -7.91 -20.87
CA GLU A 260 0.10 -8.93 -20.92
C GLU A 260 0.60 -9.35 -19.53
N ALA A 261 0.28 -8.59 -18.48
CA ALA A 261 0.55 -8.99 -17.11
C ALA A 261 -0.17 -10.29 -16.81
N ARG A 262 0.53 -11.21 -16.13
CA ARG A 262 -0.07 -12.47 -15.74
C ARG A 262 -1.27 -12.23 -14.83
N GLU A 263 -2.37 -12.92 -15.07
CA GLU A 263 -3.51 -12.89 -14.16
C GLU A 263 -3.11 -13.46 -12.79
N SER A 264 -3.65 -12.85 -11.74
CA SER A 264 -3.53 -13.41 -10.40
C SER A 264 -4.28 -14.74 -10.34
N VAL A 265 -3.69 -15.73 -9.68
CA VAL A 265 -4.35 -17.03 -9.50
C VAL A 265 -5.62 -16.84 -8.69
N GLU A 266 -6.77 -17.17 -9.29
CA GLU A 266 -8.03 -17.25 -8.57
C GLU A 266 -7.97 -18.41 -7.58
N ARG A 267 -8.25 -18.10 -6.31
CA ARG A 267 -8.29 -19.10 -5.25
C ARG A 267 -9.74 -19.43 -4.97
N ASN A 268 -10.18 -20.58 -5.48
CA ASN A 268 -11.51 -21.11 -5.19
C ASN A 268 -11.55 -21.73 -3.80
N SER A 269 -12.72 -21.63 -3.16
CA SER A 269 -13.01 -22.37 -1.94
C SER A 269 -13.04 -23.87 -2.24
N LEU A 270 -12.52 -24.67 -1.32
CA LEU A 270 -12.68 -26.12 -1.38
C LEU A 270 -14.12 -26.50 -1.07
N SER A 271 -14.67 -27.43 -1.85
CA SER A 271 -15.95 -28.07 -1.55
C SER A 271 -15.83 -28.96 -0.30
N THR A 272 -16.98 -29.29 0.30
CA THR A 272 -17.03 -30.22 1.45
C THR A 272 -16.43 -31.59 1.11
N ASP A 273 -16.62 -32.09 -0.10
CA ASP A 273 -16.08 -33.38 -0.54
C ASP A 273 -14.56 -33.35 -0.64
N GLU A 274 -13.99 -32.28 -1.19
CA GLU A 274 -12.53 -32.10 -1.24
C GLU A 274 -11.95 -31.94 0.17
N LEU A 275 -12.59 -31.16 1.04
CA LEU A 275 -12.17 -31.02 2.45
C LEU A 275 -12.18 -32.36 3.18
N ASN A 276 -13.19 -33.20 2.95
CA ASN A 276 -13.29 -34.52 3.57
C ASN A 276 -12.13 -35.45 3.17
N VAL A 277 -11.60 -35.35 1.95
CA VAL A 277 -10.39 -36.09 1.55
C VAL A 277 -9.19 -35.67 2.42
N TRP A 278 -8.98 -34.37 2.58
CA TRP A 278 -7.90 -33.83 3.39
C TRP A 278 -8.06 -34.15 4.88
N PHE A 279 -9.28 -34.07 5.42
CA PHE A 279 -9.55 -34.41 6.82
C PHE A 279 -9.31 -35.87 7.14
N ARG A 280 -9.67 -36.79 6.23
CA ARG A 280 -9.33 -38.22 6.38
C ARG A 280 -7.82 -38.43 6.44
N SER A 281 -7.08 -37.79 5.54
CA SER A 281 -5.61 -37.87 5.56
C SER A 281 -5.04 -37.31 6.86
N ALA A 282 -5.48 -36.11 7.27
CA ALA A 282 -5.03 -35.45 8.49
C ALA A 282 -5.32 -36.28 9.76
N ALA A 283 -6.45 -36.99 9.81
CA ALA A 283 -6.80 -37.82 10.96
C ALA A 283 -5.78 -38.95 11.24
N HIS A 284 -5.13 -39.46 10.19
CA HIS A 284 -4.09 -40.49 10.26
C HIS A 284 -2.68 -39.95 10.51
N GLU A 285 -2.49 -38.64 10.49
CA GLU A 285 -1.18 -38.03 10.73
C GLU A 285 -0.75 -38.18 12.19
N LYS A 286 0.52 -38.53 12.39
CA LYS A 286 1.13 -38.61 13.73
C LYS A 286 1.59 -37.24 14.22
N ARG A 287 1.99 -36.36 13.30
CA ARG A 287 2.48 -35.02 13.64
C ARG A 287 1.27 -34.13 13.99
N PRO A 288 1.20 -33.56 15.20
CA PRO A 288 -0.02 -32.87 15.65
C PRO A 288 -0.44 -31.66 14.81
N ASP A 289 0.53 -30.94 14.26
CA ASP A 289 0.29 -29.80 13.37
C ASP A 289 -0.41 -30.23 12.07
N LEU A 290 0.05 -31.32 11.44
CA LEU A 290 -0.59 -31.86 10.23
C LEU A 290 -1.98 -32.45 10.52
N LYS A 291 -2.18 -32.98 11.72
CA LYS A 291 -3.46 -33.53 12.15
C LYS A 291 -4.51 -32.45 12.44
N TRP A 292 -4.15 -31.44 13.22
CA TRP A 292 -5.13 -30.51 13.77
C TRP A 292 -5.28 -29.21 12.98
N LEU A 293 -4.22 -28.71 12.34
CA LEU A 293 -4.31 -27.44 11.61
C LEU A 293 -5.34 -27.44 10.48
N PRO A 294 -5.52 -28.51 9.68
CA PRO A 294 -6.56 -28.52 8.66
C PRO A 294 -7.97 -28.29 9.24
N LEU A 295 -8.30 -28.99 10.33
CA LEU A 295 -9.60 -28.83 11.00
C LEU A 295 -9.73 -27.45 11.66
N LEU A 296 -8.70 -27.02 12.41
CA LEU A 296 -8.70 -25.72 13.08
C LEU A 296 -8.83 -24.56 12.09
N ALA A 297 -8.03 -24.56 11.02
CA ALA A 297 -8.05 -23.49 10.02
C ALA A 297 -9.40 -23.41 9.30
N THR A 298 -10.01 -24.55 9.00
CA THR A 298 -11.30 -24.61 8.31
C THR A 298 -12.45 -24.15 9.21
N LEU A 299 -12.50 -24.62 10.47
CA LEU A 299 -13.64 -24.38 11.35
C LEU A 299 -13.58 -23.02 12.07
N THR A 300 -12.41 -22.43 12.22
CA THR A 300 -12.23 -21.18 12.99
C THR A 300 -12.01 -19.96 12.09
N GLY A 301 -11.56 -20.16 10.85
CA GLY A 301 -11.14 -19.08 9.96
C GLY A 301 -9.92 -18.28 10.47
N ALA A 302 -9.29 -18.73 11.56
CA ALA A 302 -8.11 -18.07 12.12
C ALA A 302 -6.91 -18.21 11.16
N ARG A 303 -6.02 -17.21 11.18
CA ARG A 303 -4.85 -17.24 10.29
C ARG A 303 -3.90 -18.34 10.72
N LEU A 304 -3.23 -18.98 9.77
CA LEU A 304 -2.28 -20.08 10.06
C LEU A 304 -1.22 -19.68 11.10
N ALA A 305 -0.69 -18.46 11.02
CA ALA A 305 0.28 -17.96 12.01
C ALA A 305 -0.34 -17.76 13.41
N GLU A 306 -1.64 -17.48 13.53
CA GLU A 306 -2.33 -17.41 14.82
C GLU A 306 -2.47 -18.82 15.43
N LEU A 307 -2.79 -19.82 14.60
CA LEU A 307 -2.98 -21.22 15.01
C LEU A 307 -1.67 -21.93 15.36
N LEU A 308 -0.59 -21.67 14.61
CA LEU A 308 0.71 -22.31 14.81
C LEU A 308 1.32 -22.03 16.18
N PHE A 309 1.03 -20.86 16.76
CA PHE A 309 1.54 -20.44 18.06
C PHE A 309 0.52 -20.61 19.20
N LEU A 310 -0.57 -21.36 18.99
CA LEU A 310 -1.46 -21.70 20.09
C LEU A 310 -0.75 -22.59 21.11
N GLN A 311 -0.87 -22.21 22.36
CA GLN A 311 -0.38 -22.94 23.53
C GLN A 311 -1.57 -23.53 24.27
N GLY A 312 -1.33 -24.54 25.12
CA GLY A 312 -2.42 -25.17 25.87
C GLY A 312 -3.21 -24.15 26.70
N LYS A 313 -2.50 -23.19 27.31
CA LYS A 313 -3.06 -22.12 28.14
C LYS A 313 -3.98 -21.14 27.42
N ASP A 314 -3.93 -21.13 26.09
CA ASP A 314 -4.79 -20.29 25.25
C ASP A 314 -6.18 -20.90 25.10
N ILE A 315 -6.33 -22.19 25.37
CA ILE A 315 -7.59 -22.91 25.24
C ILE A 315 -8.31 -22.86 26.59
N ILE A 316 -9.37 -22.05 26.64
CA ILE A 316 -10.12 -21.75 27.85
C ILE A 316 -11.55 -22.24 27.73
N GLU A 317 -12.11 -22.71 28.84
CA GLU A 317 -13.54 -22.97 28.95
C GLU A 317 -14.25 -21.66 29.30
N VAL A 318 -15.17 -21.22 28.45
CA VAL A 318 -15.91 -19.96 28.65
C VAL A 318 -17.20 -20.20 29.43
N THR A 319 -17.86 -21.32 29.14
CA THR A 319 -19.02 -21.86 29.86
C THR A 319 -18.92 -23.37 29.82
N PRO A 320 -19.57 -24.11 30.74
CA PRO A 320 -19.48 -25.58 30.77
C PRO A 320 -19.71 -26.22 29.39
N GLY A 321 -18.71 -26.95 28.90
CA GLY A 321 -18.70 -27.63 27.61
C GLY A 321 -18.42 -26.74 26.38
N ARG A 322 -18.21 -25.43 26.56
CA ARG A 322 -17.91 -24.50 25.46
C ARG A 322 -16.53 -23.88 25.61
N TRP A 323 -15.70 -24.12 24.61
CA TRP A 323 -14.30 -23.75 24.60
C TRP A 323 -14.03 -22.62 23.62
N ALA A 324 -13.08 -21.77 23.96
CA ALA A 324 -12.54 -20.74 23.09
C ALA A 324 -11.02 -20.77 23.11
N ALA A 325 -10.42 -20.24 22.05
CA ALA A 325 -9.00 -19.91 22.03
C ALA A 325 -8.82 -18.41 22.26
N ASP A 326 -7.97 -18.04 23.20
CA ASP A 326 -7.67 -16.68 23.61
C ASP A 326 -6.32 -16.22 23.06
N LEU A 327 -6.36 -15.33 22.05
CA LEU A 327 -5.16 -14.72 21.46
C LEU A 327 -4.76 -13.40 22.12
N THR A 328 -5.37 -13.03 23.24
CA THR A 328 -5.04 -11.79 23.97
C THR A 328 -3.84 -11.95 24.90
N LYS A 329 -3.59 -13.18 25.37
CA LYS A 329 -2.48 -13.53 26.26
C LYS A 329 -1.13 -13.53 25.52
N PRO A 330 0.00 -13.22 26.17
CA PRO A 330 1.32 -13.37 25.57
C PRO A 330 1.67 -14.86 25.34
N LEU A 331 2.68 -15.10 24.50
CA LEU A 331 3.30 -16.42 24.35
C LEU A 331 4.26 -16.66 25.52
N GLU A 332 4.42 -17.91 25.93
CA GLU A 332 5.53 -18.34 26.78
C GLU A 332 6.60 -19.01 25.92
N ASN A 333 7.86 -18.59 26.04
CA ASN A 333 8.97 -19.28 25.39
C ASN A 333 9.40 -20.53 26.20
N GLU A 334 10.41 -21.26 25.72
CA GLU A 334 10.89 -22.49 26.37
C GLU A 334 11.47 -22.25 27.78
N GLU A 335 11.86 -21.02 28.07
CA GLU A 335 12.42 -20.57 29.36
C GLU A 335 11.31 -20.06 30.31
N GLY A 336 10.05 -20.05 29.85
CA GLY A 336 8.89 -19.57 30.62
C GLY A 336 8.73 -18.05 30.62
N GLU A 337 9.48 -17.33 29.79
CA GLU A 337 9.38 -15.89 29.67
C GLU A 337 8.24 -15.50 28.72
N GLU A 338 7.56 -14.39 29.05
CA GLU A 338 6.47 -13.89 28.23
C GLU A 338 6.99 -13.10 27.02
N GLU A 339 6.57 -13.53 25.83
CA GLU A 339 6.81 -12.84 24.57
C GLU A 339 5.51 -12.33 23.96
N GLU A 340 5.55 -11.12 23.39
CA GLU A 340 4.38 -10.57 22.72
C GLU A 340 4.00 -11.40 21.47
N ARG A 341 2.72 -11.77 21.38
CA ARG A 341 2.16 -12.39 20.16
C ARG A 341 2.30 -11.47 18.96
N LYS A 342 3.10 -11.90 17.98
CA LYS A 342 3.21 -11.26 16.67
C LYS A 342 1.92 -11.47 15.88
N THR A 343 1.00 -10.54 16.02
CA THR A 343 -0.26 -10.53 15.27
C THR A 343 -0.22 -9.52 14.13
N LYS A 344 -0.98 -9.78 13.06
CA LYS A 344 -0.93 -8.95 11.84
C LYS A 344 -1.58 -7.57 12.03
N ASN A 345 -2.61 -7.48 12.87
CA ASN A 345 -3.33 -6.26 13.16
C ASN A 345 -3.85 -6.27 14.61
N ARG A 346 -4.15 -5.10 15.18
CA ARG A 346 -4.64 -4.97 16.55
C ARG A 346 -5.88 -5.83 16.84
N GLY A 347 -6.78 -5.96 15.86
CA GLY A 347 -7.98 -6.81 15.95
C GLY A 347 -7.72 -8.32 15.96
N SER A 348 -6.48 -8.78 15.74
CA SER A 348 -6.15 -10.20 15.85
C SER A 348 -6.08 -10.69 17.29
N LYS A 349 -5.80 -9.81 18.28
CA LYS A 349 -5.86 -10.14 19.70
C LYS A 349 -7.34 -10.24 20.11
N ARG A 350 -7.88 -11.46 20.08
CA ARG A 350 -9.30 -11.76 20.27
C ARG A 350 -9.49 -13.15 20.84
N LEU A 351 -10.68 -13.42 21.35
CA LEU A 351 -11.17 -14.77 21.58
C LEU A 351 -11.91 -15.27 20.33
N PHE A 352 -11.78 -16.56 20.02
CA PHE A 352 -12.62 -17.20 19.02
C PHE A 352 -13.10 -18.57 19.53
N ALA A 353 -14.36 -18.90 19.23
CA ALA A 353 -14.97 -20.14 19.69
C ALA A 353 -14.37 -21.37 18.99
N LEU A 354 -14.23 -22.46 19.73
CA LEU A 354 -13.92 -23.77 19.17
C LEU A 354 -15.21 -24.53 18.87
N HIS A 355 -15.37 -24.93 17.62
CA HIS A 355 -16.55 -25.67 17.16
C HIS A 355 -16.64 -27.05 17.84
N SER A 356 -17.85 -27.55 18.12
CA SER A 356 -18.07 -28.85 18.79
C SER A 356 -17.40 -30.02 18.07
N ALA A 357 -17.40 -30.00 16.73
CA ALA A 357 -16.69 -30.96 15.89
C ALA A 357 -15.20 -31.15 16.27
N LEU A 358 -14.49 -30.11 16.73
CA LEU A 358 -13.11 -30.24 17.23
C LEU A 358 -13.06 -31.02 18.54
N ILE A 359 -14.02 -30.76 19.43
CA ILE A 359 -14.16 -31.43 20.72
C ILE A 359 -14.47 -32.92 20.50
N GLU A 360 -15.45 -33.22 19.64
CA GLU A 360 -15.84 -34.57 19.26
C GLU A 360 -14.69 -35.34 18.59
N ALA A 361 -13.92 -34.68 17.73
CA ALA A 361 -12.71 -35.25 17.12
C ALA A 361 -11.59 -35.55 18.14
N GLY A 362 -11.72 -35.08 19.38
CA GLY A 362 -10.76 -35.34 20.46
C GLY A 362 -9.67 -34.29 20.60
N PHE A 363 -9.85 -33.09 20.05
CA PHE A 363 -8.86 -32.01 20.15
C PHE A 363 -8.56 -31.69 21.62
N MET A 364 -9.58 -31.67 22.48
CA MET A 364 -9.40 -31.41 23.91
C MET A 364 -8.53 -32.45 24.62
N ARG A 365 -8.57 -33.72 24.20
CA ARG A 365 -7.65 -34.75 24.71
C ARG A 365 -6.21 -34.45 24.32
N TYR A 366 -6.00 -33.94 23.10
CA TYR A 366 -4.68 -33.50 22.66
C TYR A 366 -4.21 -32.28 23.47
N VAL A 367 -5.04 -31.24 23.63
CA VAL A 367 -4.69 -30.05 24.43
C VAL A 367 -4.30 -30.44 25.86
N ALA A 368 -5.10 -31.32 26.51
CA ALA A 368 -4.81 -31.81 27.86
C ALA A 368 -3.46 -32.55 27.94
N SER A 369 -3.11 -33.35 26.93
CA SER A 369 -1.80 -34.04 26.87
C SER A 369 -0.59 -33.09 26.75
N ARG A 370 -0.81 -31.81 26.42
CA ARG A 370 0.23 -30.78 26.32
C ARG A 370 0.42 -29.99 27.61
N GLY A 371 -0.35 -30.29 28.66
CA GLY A 371 -0.01 -29.91 30.04
C GLY A 371 -0.37 -28.49 30.48
N GLN A 372 -1.27 -27.77 29.80
CA GLN A 372 -1.62 -26.39 30.18
C GLN A 372 -3.11 -26.06 30.00
N VAL A 373 -4.05 -26.92 30.40
CA VAL A 373 -5.47 -26.51 30.42
C VAL A 373 -5.74 -25.84 31.77
N GLN A 374 -5.96 -24.53 31.78
CA GLN A 374 -6.58 -23.87 32.93
C GLN A 374 -8.08 -24.15 32.84
N ALA A 375 -8.57 -24.99 33.75
CA ALA A 375 -9.99 -25.23 33.98
C ALA A 375 -10.65 -24.02 34.64
#